data_AF-A0A4V3RSX5-F1
#
_entry.id   AF-A0A4V3RSX5-F1
#
_cell.length_a   1.000
_cell.length_b   1.000
_cell.length_c   1.000
_cell.angle_alpha   90.00
_cell.angle_beta   90.00
_cell.angle_gamma   90.00
#
_symmetry.space_group_name_H-M   'P 1'
#
loop_
_entity.id
_entity.type
_entity.pdbx_description
1 polymer ?
#
loop_
_entity_poly.entity_id
_entity_poly.type
_entity_poly.pdbx_seq_one_letter_code
_entity_poly.pdbx_strand_id
1 'polypeptide(L)'
;MFQLFKYCPSNSAFDLASPAEGKMFKRNSYNDISADALAYSLYKYAESVGYMQFRVSDLYDVETKHGPVLEFGIGKIEFEKALRTLNSANNRLLIAELNMGLDHITLRDDLSTLSIVEQML
;
A
#
# COMPACT_ATOMS: atom_id res chain seq x y z
N MET A 1 12.50 -11.09 17.58
CA MET A 1 12.56 -10.04 16.55
C MET A 1 11.69 -8.82 16.87
N PHE A 2 10.38 -8.96 17.14
CA PHE A 2 9.48 -7.81 17.35
C PHE A 2 9.77 -6.90 18.57
N GLN A 3 10.46 -7.40 19.60
CA GLN A 3 10.86 -6.57 20.75
C GLN A 3 11.79 -5.40 20.37
N LEU A 4 12.53 -5.52 19.26
CA LEU A 4 13.43 -4.46 18.78
C LEU A 4 12.64 -3.24 18.26
N PHE A 5 11.50 -3.48 17.60
CA PHE A 5 10.68 -2.40 17.07
C PHE A 5 10.05 -1.54 18.17
N LYS A 6 9.73 -2.12 19.34
CA LYS A 6 9.19 -1.36 20.48
C LYS A 6 10.02 -0.13 20.85
N TYR A 7 11.34 -0.22 20.73
CA TYR A 7 12.28 0.84 21.10
C TYR A 7 12.75 1.68 19.91
N CYS A 8 12.24 1.40 18.71
CA CYS A 8 12.63 2.11 17.50
C CYS A 8 11.74 3.35 17.30
N PRO A 9 12.29 4.51 16.90
CA PRO A 9 11.51 5.70 16.54
C PRO A 9 10.46 5.44 15.45
N SER A 10 10.68 4.45 14.58
CA SER A 10 9.70 4.08 13.54
C SER A 10 8.43 3.46 14.10
N ASN A 11 8.45 2.91 15.32
CA ASN A 11 7.26 2.31 15.92
C ASN A 11 6.23 3.37 16.36
N SER A 12 6.66 4.52 16.86
CA SER A 12 5.75 5.63 17.16
C SER A 12 5.11 6.22 15.89
N ALA A 13 5.78 6.10 14.75
CA ALA A 13 5.28 6.61 13.48
C ALA A 13 4.34 5.63 12.76
N PHE A 14 4.62 4.32 12.81
CA PHE A 14 3.94 3.32 11.95
C PHE A 14 3.25 2.18 12.71
N ASP A 15 3.16 2.26 14.05
CA ASP A 15 2.50 1.27 14.92
C ASP A 15 2.89 -0.20 14.61
N LEU A 16 4.20 -0.41 14.49
CA LEU A 16 4.80 -1.65 14.00
C LEU A 16 4.71 -2.81 15.00
N ALA A 17 4.65 -2.50 16.30
CA ALA A 17 4.68 -3.48 17.37
C ALA A 17 3.84 -3.01 18.56
N SER A 18 2.62 -3.53 18.63
CA SER A 18 1.77 -3.44 19.83
C SER A 18 1.80 -4.76 20.61
N PRO A 19 1.74 -4.72 21.95
CA PRO A 19 1.67 -5.93 22.76
C PRO A 19 0.36 -6.68 22.46
N ALA A 20 0.47 -7.97 22.17
CA ALA A 20 -0.64 -8.92 22.09
C ALA A 20 -0.65 -9.80 23.36
N GLU A 21 -1.54 -10.79 23.43
CA GLU A 21 -1.61 -11.68 24.61
C GLU A 21 -0.25 -12.34 24.92
N GLY A 22 0.18 -12.22 26.18
CA GLY A 22 1.45 -12.77 26.67
C GLY A 22 2.69 -11.98 26.22
N LYS A 23 3.72 -12.69 25.73
CA LYS A 23 4.98 -12.10 25.22
C LYS A 23 4.96 -11.88 23.70
N MET A 24 3.78 -11.96 23.08
CA MET A 24 3.63 -11.80 21.64
C MET A 24 3.42 -10.33 21.29
N PHE A 25 3.89 -9.94 20.11
CA PHE A 25 3.67 -8.62 19.55
C PHE A 25 2.99 -8.80 18.21
N LYS A 26 2.05 -7.90 17.91
CA LYS A 26 1.38 -7.84 16.62
C LYS A 26 1.68 -6.52 15.92
N ARG A 27 1.70 -6.58 14.60
CA ARG A 27 1.71 -5.39 13.76
C ARG A 27 0.27 -4.91 13.59
N ASN A 28 0.02 -3.62 13.81
CA ASN A 28 -1.29 -3.04 13.57
C ASN A 28 -1.41 -2.52 12.13
N SER A 29 -2.64 -2.28 11.71
CA SER A 29 -2.91 -1.63 10.43
C SER A 29 -2.53 -0.16 10.50
N TYR A 30 -1.70 0.29 9.56
CA TYR A 30 -1.38 1.71 9.39
C TYR A 30 -2.25 2.28 8.27
N ASN A 31 -3.24 3.09 8.64
CA ASN A 31 -4.22 3.64 7.72
C ASN A 31 -3.95 5.09 7.29
N ASP A 32 -3.00 5.78 7.95
CA ASP A 32 -2.67 7.19 7.68
C ASP A 32 -1.53 7.31 6.65
N ILE A 33 -1.64 6.56 5.56
CA ILE A 33 -0.69 6.61 4.44
C ILE A 33 -1.15 7.65 3.42
N SER A 34 -0.22 8.54 3.02
CA SER A 34 -0.47 9.48 1.93
C SER A 34 -0.75 8.75 0.62
N ALA A 35 -1.64 9.30 -0.22
CA ALA A 35 -1.95 8.75 -1.53
C ALA A 35 -0.69 8.58 -2.40
N ASP A 36 0.25 9.53 -2.33
CA ASP A 36 1.48 9.50 -3.12
C ASP A 36 2.43 8.37 -2.69
N ALA A 37 2.59 8.14 -1.38
CA ALA A 37 3.35 7.00 -0.86
C ALA A 37 2.74 5.66 -1.29
N LEU A 38 1.41 5.59 -1.35
CA LEU A 38 0.71 4.40 -1.86
C LEU A 38 0.97 4.22 -3.37
N ALA A 39 0.91 5.31 -4.15
CA ALA A 39 1.21 5.28 -5.58
C ALA A 39 2.64 4.77 -5.82
N TYR A 40 3.63 5.34 -5.11
CA TYR A 40 5.02 4.90 -5.20
C TYR A 40 5.17 3.40 -4.93
N SER A 41 4.58 2.90 -3.83
CA SER A 41 4.67 1.49 -3.48
C SER A 41 3.96 0.58 -4.49
N LEU A 42 2.83 1.01 -5.06
CA LEU A 42 2.15 0.29 -6.14
C LEU A 42 3.03 0.17 -7.39
N TYR A 43 3.67 1.26 -7.81
CA TYR A 43 4.60 1.25 -8.96
C TYR A 43 5.81 0.36 -8.70
N LYS A 44 6.40 0.45 -7.50
CA LYS A 44 7.52 -0.41 -7.10
C LYS A 44 7.13 -1.88 -7.09
N TYR A 45 5.93 -2.19 -6.58
CA TYR A 45 5.39 -3.54 -6.62
C TYR A 45 5.20 -4.02 -8.06
N ALA A 46 4.60 -3.20 -8.92
CA ALA A 46 4.36 -3.52 -10.32
C ALA A 46 5.63 -3.78 -11.12
N GLU A 47 6.68 -2.99 -10.89
CA GLU A 47 8.00 -3.23 -11.47
C GLU A 47 8.62 -4.55 -10.97
N SER A 48 8.40 -4.93 -9.71
CA SER A 48 8.94 -6.17 -9.14
C SER A 48 8.27 -7.43 -9.69
N VAL A 49 6.96 -7.37 -9.97
CA VAL A 49 6.18 -8.51 -10.47
C VAL A 49 6.05 -8.54 -11.99
N GLY A 50 6.32 -7.42 -12.66
CA GLY A 50 6.36 -7.30 -14.13
C GLY A 50 5.02 -7.04 -14.81
N TYR A 51 3.98 -6.68 -14.07
CA TYR A 51 2.66 -6.35 -14.63
C TYR A 51 2.06 -5.12 -13.94
N MET A 52 1.28 -4.34 -14.69
CA MET A 52 0.75 -3.01 -14.27
C MET A 52 -0.74 -3.03 -13.90
N GLN A 53 -1.37 -4.20 -13.94
CA GLN A 53 -2.80 -4.37 -13.70
C GLN A 53 -3.01 -5.35 -12.55
N PHE A 54 -3.84 -4.97 -11.59
CA PHE A 54 -4.09 -5.78 -10.40
C PHE A 54 -5.57 -5.80 -10.08
N ARG A 55 -6.05 -6.95 -9.58
CA ARG A 55 -7.29 -6.97 -8.83
C ARG A 55 -7.00 -6.61 -7.38
N VAL A 56 -7.82 -5.74 -6.80
CA VAL A 56 -7.63 -5.30 -5.41
C VAL A 56 -7.68 -6.50 -4.45
N SER A 57 -8.52 -7.50 -4.71
CA SER A 57 -8.60 -8.71 -3.88
C SER A 57 -7.27 -9.47 -3.80
N ASP A 58 -6.51 -9.51 -4.88
CA ASP A 58 -5.32 -10.35 -4.99
C ASP A 58 -4.18 -9.76 -4.14
N LEU A 59 -4.20 -8.44 -3.93
CA LEU A 59 -3.29 -7.75 -3.01
C LEU A 59 -3.55 -8.09 -1.52
N TYR A 60 -4.73 -8.62 -1.19
CA TYR A 60 -5.11 -9.06 0.15
C TYR A 60 -5.12 -10.59 0.30
N ASP A 61 -4.68 -11.32 -0.73
CA ASP A 61 -4.57 -12.78 -0.65
C ASP A 61 -3.48 -13.17 0.37
N VAL A 62 -3.70 -14.29 1.06
CA VAL A 62 -2.78 -14.86 2.07
C VAL A 62 -1.49 -15.35 1.41
N GLU A 63 -1.55 -15.75 0.13
CA GLU A 63 -0.39 -16.20 -0.64
C GLU A 63 0.53 -15.04 -1.09
N THR A 64 0.02 -13.80 -1.05
CA THR A 64 0.80 -12.62 -1.42
C THR A 64 1.88 -12.39 -0.35
N LYS A 65 3.14 -12.29 -0.77
CA LYS A 65 4.30 -12.21 0.15
C LYS A 65 4.85 -10.79 0.33
N HIS A 66 4.50 -9.89 -0.57
CA HIS A 66 5.00 -8.51 -0.63
C HIS A 66 3.99 -7.64 -1.37
N GLY A 67 4.15 -6.32 -1.28
CA GLY A 67 3.25 -5.35 -1.89
C GLY A 67 2.63 -4.40 -0.87
N PRO A 68 2.00 -3.32 -1.35
CA PRO A 68 1.63 -2.17 -0.52
C PRO A 68 0.73 -2.54 0.67
N VAL A 69 -0.20 -3.47 0.45
CA VAL A 69 -1.15 -3.91 1.47
C VAL A 69 -0.45 -4.55 2.67
N LEU A 70 0.48 -5.47 2.41
CA LEU A 70 1.25 -6.17 3.46
C LEU A 70 2.33 -5.28 4.07
N GLU A 71 2.98 -4.48 3.23
CA GLU A 71 4.08 -3.60 3.63
C GLU A 71 3.62 -2.49 4.56
N PHE A 72 2.43 -1.93 4.35
CA PHE A 72 1.85 -0.90 5.22
C PHE A 72 0.83 -1.46 6.21
N GLY A 73 0.27 -2.64 5.96
CA GLY A 73 -0.84 -3.19 6.76
C GLY A 73 -2.14 -2.41 6.59
N ILE A 74 -2.29 -1.66 5.49
CA ILE A 74 -3.47 -0.83 5.24
C ILE A 74 -4.74 -1.70 5.12
N GLY A 75 -5.84 -1.25 5.71
CA GLY A 75 -7.13 -1.92 5.58
C GLY A 75 -7.76 -1.71 4.20
N LYS A 76 -8.55 -2.70 3.73
CA LYS A 76 -9.20 -2.68 2.41
C LYS A 76 -10.00 -1.40 2.13
N ILE A 77 -10.77 -0.93 3.11
CA ILE A 77 -11.59 0.29 2.99
C ILE A 77 -10.72 1.53 2.75
N GLU A 78 -9.63 1.67 3.50
CA GLU A 78 -8.73 2.83 3.39
C GLU A 78 -7.90 2.77 2.10
N PHE A 79 -7.51 1.57 1.69
CA PHE A 79 -6.86 1.35 0.40
C PHE A 79 -7.76 1.76 -0.77
N GLU A 80 -9.03 1.34 -0.78
CA GLU A 80 -9.99 1.75 -1.80
C GLU A 80 -10.22 3.28 -1.81
N LYS A 81 -10.29 3.93 -0.64
CA LYS A 81 -10.39 5.39 -0.56
C LYS A 81 -9.15 6.09 -1.16
N ALA A 82 -7.96 5.59 -0.86
CA ALA A 82 -6.72 6.11 -1.43
C ALA A 82 -6.68 5.92 -2.96
N LEU A 83 -7.11 4.76 -3.46
CA LEU A 83 -7.26 4.51 -4.89
C LEU A 83 -8.25 5.47 -5.56
N ARG A 84 -9.40 5.77 -4.93
CA ARG A 84 -10.36 6.77 -5.45
C ARG A 84 -9.72 8.16 -5.54
N THR A 85 -8.93 8.52 -4.53
CA THR A 85 -8.21 9.81 -4.50
C THR A 85 -7.20 9.90 -5.64
N LEU A 86 -6.38 8.87 -5.83
CA LEU A 86 -5.41 8.79 -6.94
C LEU A 86 -6.08 8.80 -8.32
N ASN A 87 -7.23 8.13 -8.43
CA ASN A 87 -8.00 8.04 -9.66
C ASN A 87 -8.68 9.36 -10.06
N SER A 88 -9.01 10.22 -9.09
CA SER A 88 -9.62 11.54 -9.30
C SER A 88 -8.60 12.69 -9.38
N ALA A 89 -7.32 12.42 -9.14
CA ALA A 89 -6.28 13.43 -9.26
C ALA A 89 -6.11 13.88 -10.74
N ASN A 90 -5.83 15.18 -10.94
CA ASN A 90 -5.64 15.75 -12.27
C ASN A 90 -4.52 15.06 -13.06
N ASN A 91 -3.43 14.70 -12.37
CA ASN A 91 -2.38 13.87 -12.92
C ASN A 91 -2.66 12.41 -12.58
N ARG A 92 -3.59 11.81 -13.30
CA ARG A 92 -4.08 10.45 -13.03
C ARG A 92 -2.95 9.43 -13.21
N LEU A 93 -2.38 9.00 -12.08
CA LEU A 93 -1.30 8.00 -12.02
C LEU A 93 -1.83 6.59 -12.27
N LEU A 94 -3.09 6.35 -11.93
CA LEU A 94 -3.73 5.06 -12.11
C LEU A 94 -5.22 5.23 -12.42
N ILE A 95 -5.76 4.20 -13.05
CA ILE A 95 -7.20 4.01 -13.23
C ILE A 95 -7.65 2.98 -12.21
N ALA A 96 -8.55 3.37 -11.31
CA ALA A 96 -9.22 2.48 -10.37
C ALA A 96 -10.70 2.34 -10.74
N GLU A 97 -11.11 1.13 -11.06
CA GLU A 97 -12.50 0.76 -11.36
C GLU A 97 -13.02 -0.10 -10.21
N LEU A 98 -13.58 0.58 -9.21
CA LEU A 98 -13.98 -0.03 -7.95
C LEU A 98 -15.48 -0.39 -7.98
N ASN A 99 -15.78 -1.53 -8.61
CA ASN A 99 -17.12 -2.07 -8.80
C ASN A 99 -17.39 -3.26 -7.87
N MET A 100 -17.68 -2.98 -6.59
CA MET A 100 -18.23 -3.91 -5.58
C MET A 100 -17.81 -5.39 -5.76
N GLY A 101 -16.51 -5.69 -5.70
CA GLY A 101 -15.98 -7.05 -5.78
C GLY A 101 -15.30 -7.42 -7.11
N LEU A 102 -15.38 -6.57 -8.13
CA LEU A 102 -14.56 -6.64 -9.35
C LEU A 102 -13.58 -5.48 -9.42
N ASP A 103 -13.09 -5.06 -8.26
CA ASP A 103 -12.23 -3.90 -8.11
C ASP A 103 -10.89 -4.16 -8.80
N HIS A 104 -10.62 -3.43 -9.89
CA HIS A 104 -9.35 -3.49 -10.60
C HIS A 104 -8.65 -2.14 -10.64
N ILE A 105 -7.33 -2.20 -10.66
CA ILE A 105 -6.45 -1.06 -10.81
C ILE A 105 -5.53 -1.29 -12.00
N THR A 106 -5.33 -0.24 -12.79
CA THR A 106 -4.39 -0.20 -13.92
C THR A 106 -3.49 1.00 -13.73
N LEU A 107 -2.20 0.76 -13.60
CA LEU A 107 -1.18 1.82 -13.52
C LEU A 107 -0.87 2.35 -14.93
N ARG A 108 -0.49 3.63 -15.03
CA ARG A 108 0.05 4.20 -16.28
C ARG A 108 1.40 3.55 -16.59
N ASP A 109 1.57 3.05 -17.80
CA ASP A 109 2.73 2.28 -18.26
C ASP A 109 3.93 3.14 -18.70
N ASP A 110 3.69 4.42 -18.98
CA ASP A 110 4.71 5.41 -19.30
C ASP A 110 5.38 6.05 -18.06
N LEU A 111 4.93 5.67 -16.86
CA LEU A 111 5.50 6.11 -15.59
C LEU A 111 6.32 4.98 -14.94
N SER A 112 7.44 5.35 -14.33
CA SER A 112 8.25 4.46 -13.50
C SER A 112 8.14 4.84 -12.03
N THR A 113 8.60 3.95 -11.14
CA THR A 113 8.74 4.26 -9.71
C THR A 113 9.50 5.56 -9.47
N LEU A 114 10.54 5.83 -10.25
CA LEU A 114 11.33 7.07 -10.15
C LEU A 114 10.49 8.29 -10.54
N SER A 115 9.73 8.18 -11.63
CA SER A 115 8.85 9.26 -12.12
C SER A 115 7.80 9.67 -11.08
N ILE A 116 7.33 8.72 -10.25
CA ILE A 116 6.41 9.04 -9.14
C ILE A 116 7.10 9.89 -8.08
N VAL A 117 8.32 9.51 -7.67
CA VAL A 117 9.08 10.27 -6.67
C VAL A 117 9.39 11.68 -7.16
N GLU A 118 9.76 11.83 -8.44
CA GLU A 118 10.04 13.13 -9.05
C GLU A 118 8.83 14.08 -9.03
N GLN A 119 7.61 13.55 -9.07
CA GLN A 119 6.38 14.36 -8.98
C GLN A 119 6.03 14.80 -7.55
N MET A 120 6.70 14.22 -6.54
CA MET A 120 6.49 14.54 -5.12
C MET A 120 7.48 15.58 -4.58
N LEU A 121 8.50 15.95 -5.38
CA LEU A 121 9.55 16.92 -5.05
C LEU A 121 9.20 18.33 -5.53
#